data_AF-A0A969FQ39-F1
#
_entry.id   AF-A0A969FQ39-F1
#
_cell.length_a   1.000
_cell.length_b   1.000
_cell.length_c   1.000
_cell.angle_alpha   90.00
_cell.angle_beta   90.00
_cell.angle_gamma   90.00
#
_symmetry.space_group_name_H-M   'P 1'
#
loop_
_entity.id
_entity.type
_entity.pdbx_description
1 polymer ?
#
loop_
_entity_poly.entity_id
_entity_poly.type
_entity_poly.pdbx_seq_one_letter_code
_entity_poly.pdbx_strand_id
1 'polypeptide(L)'
;MADTAGEDEFFFSKWNAHALYFADPDGNVMELIARHTLANHTNRPFDSQNILTISEIGLTATNVQQTMAVLQTALGITPHRVHSSDTFTALGDDHGLLIVVDQARPWFPDTGRVAGSLPVIATVAQEPGQTYRISVPPCPCSIEIVHQCSESESEVGG
;
A
#
# COMPACT_ATOMS: atom_id res chain seq x y z
N MET A 1 10.99 10.44 -11.18
CA MET A 1 11.65 11.23 -10.12
C MET A 1 12.97 10.58 -9.91
N ALA A 2 14.04 11.27 -10.28
CA ALA A 2 15.39 10.76 -10.04
C ALA A 2 15.79 10.98 -8.57
N ASP A 3 16.67 10.14 -8.06
CA ASP A 3 17.34 10.40 -6.78
C ASP A 3 18.42 11.49 -6.92
N THR A 4 19.19 11.71 -5.85
CA THR A 4 20.27 12.73 -5.85
C THR A 4 21.44 12.38 -6.76
N ALA A 5 21.58 11.13 -7.19
CA ALA A 5 22.58 10.67 -8.15
C ALA A 5 22.08 10.73 -9.60
N GLY A 6 20.77 10.94 -9.82
CA GLY A 6 20.16 11.02 -11.14
C GLY A 6 19.54 9.70 -11.62
N GLU A 7 19.50 8.66 -10.78
CA GLU A 7 18.86 7.37 -11.10
C GLU A 7 17.34 7.51 -10.98
N ASP A 8 16.59 7.07 -11.99
CA ASP A 8 15.12 7.13 -12.03
C ASP A 8 14.42 5.77 -12.10
N GLU A 9 15.21 4.69 -12.14
CA GLU A 9 14.79 3.29 -12.01
C GLU A 9 15.54 2.63 -10.84
N PHE A 10 14.81 1.93 -9.97
CA PHE A 10 15.35 1.37 -8.73
C PHE A 10 15.08 -0.12 -8.63
N PHE A 11 16.13 -0.90 -8.42
CA PHE A 11 16.00 -2.32 -8.10
C PHE A 11 16.03 -2.57 -6.59
N PHE A 12 14.95 -3.13 -6.05
CA PHE A 12 14.83 -3.52 -4.65
C PHE A 12 15.03 -5.02 -4.50
N SER A 13 16.26 -5.44 -4.19
CA SER A 13 16.62 -6.87 -4.04
C SER A 13 15.75 -7.61 -3.02
N LYS A 14 15.38 -6.94 -1.93
CA LYS A 14 14.51 -7.49 -0.88
C LYS A 14 13.09 -7.76 -1.39
N TRP A 15 12.55 -6.90 -2.26
CA TRP A 15 11.21 -7.05 -2.86
C TRP A 15 11.27 -7.90 -4.13
N ASN A 16 12.47 -8.14 -4.68
CA ASN A 16 12.69 -8.69 -6.01
C ASN A 16 11.85 -7.93 -7.05
N ALA A 17 11.98 -6.60 -7.05
CA ALA A 17 11.15 -5.73 -7.88
C ALA A 17 11.96 -4.56 -8.44
N HIS A 18 11.57 -4.09 -9.63
CA HIS A 18 11.99 -2.77 -10.13
C HIS A 18 10.87 -1.77 -9.90
N ALA A 19 11.22 -0.53 -9.61
CA ALA A 19 10.25 0.54 -9.51
C ALA A 19 10.76 1.84 -10.13
N LEU A 20 9.80 2.66 -10.53
CA LEU A 20 10.01 4.06 -10.86
C LEU A 20 8.97 4.90 -10.12
N TYR A 21 9.34 6.16 -9.87
CA TYR A 21 8.52 7.06 -9.08
C TYR A 21 8.19 8.33 -9.84
N PHE A 22 7.00 8.87 -9.63
CA PHE A 22 6.58 10.15 -10.19
C PHE A 22 5.68 10.88 -9.21
N ALA A 23 5.60 12.20 -9.34
CA ALA A 23 4.65 13.00 -8.58
C ALA A 23 3.40 13.21 -9.42
N ASP A 24 2.22 13.08 -8.81
CA ASP A 24 0.99 13.57 -9.42
C ASP A 24 0.84 15.10 -9.23
N PRO A 25 -0.20 15.74 -9.80
CA PRO A 25 -0.40 17.19 -9.67
C PRO A 25 -0.58 17.69 -8.23
N ASP A 26 -1.09 16.84 -7.33
CA ASP A 26 -1.32 17.18 -5.92
C ASP A 26 -0.07 16.89 -5.06
N GLY A 27 0.97 16.30 -5.66
CA GLY A 27 2.23 16.01 -5.02
C GLY A 27 2.26 14.68 -4.27
N ASN A 28 1.33 13.77 -4.56
CA ASN A 28 1.44 12.39 -4.07
C ASN A 28 2.66 11.72 -4.70
N VAL A 29 3.34 10.88 -3.92
CA VAL A 29 4.42 10.03 -4.41
C VAL A 29 3.78 8.77 -5.01
N MET A 30 3.79 8.70 -6.33
CA MET A 30 3.27 7.56 -7.08
C MET A 30 4.42 6.64 -7.47
N GLU A 31 4.15 5.33 -7.46
CA GLU A 31 5.10 4.28 -7.80
C GLU A 31 4.49 3.35 -8.85
N LEU A 32 5.27 3.03 -9.90
CA LEU A 32 5.04 1.82 -10.67
C LEU A 32 6.06 0.79 -10.20
N ILE A 33 5.58 -0.32 -9.64
CA ILE A 33 6.41 -1.41 -9.14
C ILE A 33 6.14 -2.70 -9.92
N ALA A 34 7.19 -3.26 -10.52
CA ALA A 34 7.18 -4.54 -11.20
C ALA A 34 7.78 -5.63 -10.29
N ARG A 35 6.92 -6.43 -9.66
CA ARG A 35 7.32 -7.55 -8.78
C ARG A 35 7.65 -8.79 -9.60
N HIS A 36 8.92 -9.19 -9.62
CA HIS A 36 9.38 -10.34 -10.39
C HIS A 36 8.97 -11.69 -9.81
N THR A 37 8.48 -11.70 -8.57
CA THR A 37 7.94 -12.90 -7.92
C THR A 37 6.54 -13.26 -8.45
N LEU A 38 5.79 -12.30 -8.97
CA LEU A 38 4.43 -12.53 -9.45
C LEU A 38 4.42 -13.11 -10.87
N ALA A 39 3.59 -14.12 -11.10
CA ALA A 39 3.47 -14.81 -12.39
C ALA A 39 2.49 -14.10 -13.34
N ASN A 40 2.71 -12.81 -13.61
CA ASN A 40 1.82 -11.94 -14.40
C ASN A 40 2.52 -11.25 -15.60
N HIS A 41 3.64 -11.81 -16.06
CA HIS A 41 4.38 -11.31 -17.21
C HIS A 41 3.54 -11.28 -18.50
N THR A 42 3.85 -10.33 -19.38
CA THR A 42 3.20 -10.17 -20.68
C THR A 42 4.22 -9.80 -21.75
N ASN A 43 4.00 -10.28 -22.98
CA ASN A 43 4.81 -9.92 -24.15
C ASN A 43 4.25 -8.70 -24.90
N ARG A 44 3.16 -8.09 -24.42
CA ARG A 44 2.61 -6.87 -25.01
C ARG A 44 3.48 -5.67 -24.58
N PRO A 45 3.66 -4.67 -25.46
CA PRO A 45 4.21 -3.38 -25.05
C PRO A 45 3.41 -2.80 -23.88
N PHE A 46 4.09 -2.11 -22.98
CA PHE A 46 3.44 -1.48 -21.83
C PHE A 46 2.49 -0.36 -22.25
N ASP A 47 1.27 -0.40 -21.72
CA ASP A 47 0.29 0.68 -21.72
C ASP A 47 -0.48 0.71 -20.39
N SER A 48 -1.43 1.65 -20.25
CA SER A 48 -2.19 1.81 -19.02
C SER A 48 -3.05 0.59 -18.64
N GLN A 49 -3.36 -0.30 -19.58
CA GLN A 49 -4.09 -1.54 -19.31
C GLN A 49 -3.21 -2.60 -18.64
N ASN A 50 -1.89 -2.38 -18.56
CA ASN A 50 -0.97 -3.23 -17.82
C ASN A 50 -0.84 -2.88 -16.34
N ILE A 51 -1.48 -1.80 -15.87
CA ILE A 51 -1.56 -1.46 -14.45
C ILE A 51 -2.60 -2.38 -13.81
N LEU A 52 -2.15 -3.26 -12.91
CA LEU A 52 -2.97 -4.38 -12.42
C LEU A 52 -3.76 -4.04 -11.16
N THR A 53 -3.08 -3.53 -10.14
CA THR A 53 -3.64 -3.35 -8.79
C THR A 53 -2.91 -2.23 -8.06
N ILE A 54 -3.49 -1.81 -6.93
CA ILE A 54 -2.75 -1.09 -5.90
C ILE A 54 -1.84 -2.13 -5.21
N SER A 55 -0.53 -2.02 -5.46
CA SER A 55 0.47 -2.91 -4.87
C SER A 55 0.86 -2.48 -3.45
N GLU A 56 0.95 -1.17 -3.22
CA GLU A 56 1.38 -0.58 -1.95
C GLU A 56 0.52 0.66 -1.65
N ILE A 57 0.18 0.88 -0.38
CA ILE A 57 -0.47 2.12 0.09
C ILE A 57 0.18 2.61 1.38
N GLY A 58 0.56 3.89 1.40
CA GLY A 58 1.17 4.54 2.55
C GLY A 58 0.15 4.85 3.66
N LEU A 59 0.47 4.44 4.89
CA LEU A 59 -0.27 4.77 6.11
C LEU A 59 0.67 5.50 7.07
N THR A 60 0.43 6.80 7.27
CA THR A 60 1.25 7.62 8.16
C THR A 60 0.85 7.37 9.61
N ALA A 61 1.84 7.12 10.48
CA ALA A 61 1.64 6.79 11.89
C ALA A 61 2.50 7.68 12.80
N THR A 62 1.97 8.05 13.96
CA THR A 62 2.76 8.66 15.04
C THR A 62 3.53 7.61 15.86
N ASN A 63 3.13 6.34 15.77
CA ASN A 63 3.82 5.21 16.37
C ASN A 63 3.64 3.98 15.46
N VAL A 64 4.71 3.63 14.74
CA VAL A 64 4.71 2.54 13.75
C VAL A 64 4.47 1.18 14.43
N GLN A 65 5.11 0.92 15.56
CA GLN A 65 4.99 -0.36 16.28
C GLN A 65 3.58 -0.58 16.82
N GLN A 66 2.95 0.45 17.38
CA GLN A 66 1.58 0.38 17.86
C GLN A 66 0.58 0.21 16.71
N THR A 67 0.76 0.95 15.61
CA THR A 67 -0.10 0.83 14.42
C THR A 67 0.03 -0.55 13.78
N MET A 68 1.25 -1.07 13.71
CA MET A 68 1.52 -2.45 13.29
C MET A 68 0.75 -3.43 14.17
N ALA A 69 0.90 -3.38 15.49
CA ALA A 69 0.21 -4.30 16.40
C ALA A 69 -1.32 -4.30 16.21
N VAL A 70 -1.92 -3.13 15.97
CA VAL A 70 -3.36 -3.00 15.66
C VAL A 70 -3.72 -3.69 14.35
N LEU A 71 -2.97 -3.41 13.27
CA LEU A 71 -3.19 -4.02 11.96
C LEU A 71 -2.98 -5.53 11.97
N GLN A 72 -1.92 -6.02 12.65
CA GLN A 72 -1.66 -7.45 12.79
C GLN A 72 -2.78 -8.15 13.56
N THR A 73 -3.30 -7.52 14.63
CA THR A 73 -4.38 -8.10 15.44
C THR A 73 -5.70 -8.14 14.67
N ALA A 74 -6.01 -7.09 13.90
CA ALA A 74 -7.27 -6.97 13.18
C ALA A 74 -7.32 -7.78 11.88
N LEU A 75 -6.20 -7.81 11.14
CA LEU A 75 -6.12 -8.36 9.78
C LEU A 75 -5.28 -9.64 9.71
N GLY A 76 -4.55 -10.03 10.77
CA GLY A 76 -3.66 -11.19 10.73
C GLY A 76 -2.47 -11.05 9.78
N ILE A 77 -2.23 -9.88 9.20
CA ILE A 77 -1.08 -9.60 8.33
C ILE A 77 0.21 -9.50 9.15
N THR A 78 1.36 -9.79 8.54
CA THR A 78 2.66 -9.77 9.21
C THR A 78 3.68 -8.94 8.42
N PRO A 79 4.80 -8.52 9.04
CA PRO A 79 5.88 -7.84 8.33
C PRO A 79 6.39 -8.65 7.15
N HIS A 80 6.28 -8.07 5.97
CA HIS A 80 6.77 -8.67 4.74
C HIS A 80 8.29 -8.76 4.79
N ARG A 81 8.81 -9.99 4.62
CA ARG A 81 10.26 -10.31 4.59
C ARG A 81 11.05 -9.77 5.79
N VAL A 82 10.41 -9.64 6.95
CA VAL A 82 11.02 -9.19 8.22
C VAL A 82 11.72 -7.82 8.07
N HIS A 83 11.06 -6.88 7.39
CA HIS A 83 11.53 -5.51 7.23
C HIS A 83 10.70 -4.54 8.06
N SER A 84 11.09 -4.41 9.33
CA SER A 84 10.51 -3.45 10.27
C SER A 84 11.61 -2.69 11.00
N SER A 85 11.35 -1.40 11.24
CA SER A 85 12.08 -0.53 12.17
C SER A 85 11.07 0.25 13.02
N ASP A 86 11.57 1.10 13.91
CA ASP A 86 10.71 2.00 14.70
C ASP A 86 10.01 3.05 13.84
N THR A 87 10.46 3.27 12.60
CA THR A 87 9.98 4.33 11.70
C THR A 87 9.35 3.83 10.40
N PHE A 88 9.36 2.51 10.17
CA PHE A 88 8.85 1.92 8.93
C PHE A 88 8.52 0.43 9.10
N THR A 89 7.41 -0.02 8.52
CA THR A 89 7.16 -1.44 8.24
C THR A 89 6.26 -1.61 7.02
N ALA A 90 6.43 -2.72 6.30
CA ALA A 90 5.53 -3.14 5.24
C ALA A 90 4.77 -4.38 5.69
N LEU A 91 3.44 -4.32 5.74
CA LEU A 91 2.58 -5.39 6.23
C LEU A 91 1.76 -5.99 5.09
N GLY A 92 1.79 -7.32 4.95
CA GLY A 92 1.10 -8.05 3.88
C GLY A 92 2.04 -8.95 3.09
N ASP A 93 1.77 -9.10 1.79
CA ASP A 93 2.52 -9.96 0.88
C ASP A 93 2.73 -9.32 -0.51
N ASP A 94 3.25 -10.11 -1.46
CA ASP A 94 3.54 -9.62 -2.81
C ASP A 94 2.26 -9.18 -3.59
N HIS A 95 1.05 -9.50 -3.12
CA HIS A 95 -0.20 -9.06 -3.73
C HIS A 95 -0.73 -7.73 -3.20
N GLY A 96 -0.26 -7.30 -2.03
CA GLY A 96 -0.67 -6.02 -1.44
C GLY A 96 0.03 -5.74 -0.12
N LEU A 97 0.59 -4.53 0.00
CA LEU A 97 1.27 -4.06 1.20
C LEU A 97 0.65 -2.79 1.76
N LEU A 98 0.48 -2.77 3.08
CA LEU A 98 0.28 -1.54 3.86
C LEU A 98 1.65 -1.04 4.32
N ILE A 99 2.05 0.14 3.83
CA ILE A 99 3.33 0.76 4.14
C ILE A 99 3.14 1.71 5.32
N VAL A 100 3.40 1.23 6.53
CA VAL A 100 3.25 2.03 7.75
C VAL A 100 4.54 2.81 7.99
N VAL A 101 4.44 4.14 8.02
CA VAL A 101 5.60 5.03 8.06
C VAL A 101 5.45 6.08 9.15
N ASP A 102 6.54 6.41 9.84
CA ASP A 102 6.58 7.55 10.77
C ASP A 102 6.40 8.88 10.02
N GLN A 103 5.62 9.80 10.58
CA GLN A 103 5.28 11.09 9.95
C GLN A 103 6.51 11.97 9.63
N ALA A 104 7.61 11.81 10.37
CA ALA A 104 8.85 12.55 10.15
C ALA A 104 9.79 11.87 9.16
N ARG A 105 9.49 10.65 8.70
CA ARG A 105 10.34 9.92 7.76
C ARG A 105 10.10 10.41 6.32
N PRO A 106 11.16 10.75 5.56
CA PRO A 106 11.05 11.00 4.12
C PRO A 106 10.56 9.78 3.34
N TRP A 107 9.73 10.01 2.33
CA TRP A 107 9.41 9.00 1.33
C TRP A 107 10.61 8.74 0.42
N PHE A 108 10.68 7.52 -0.09
CA PHE A 108 11.59 7.16 -1.17
C PHE A 108 10.94 7.51 -2.53
N PRO A 109 11.73 7.88 -3.57
CA PRO A 109 13.14 8.26 -3.53
C PRO A 109 13.31 9.55 -2.73
N ASP A 110 14.50 9.76 -2.14
CA ASP A 110 14.80 10.89 -1.24
C ASP A 110 14.67 12.24 -1.97
N THR A 111 13.43 12.67 -2.14
CA THR A 111 12.99 13.89 -2.83
C THR A 111 12.77 15.02 -1.82
N GLY A 112 13.08 14.79 -0.55
CA GLY A 112 12.78 15.69 0.57
C GLY A 112 11.30 15.73 0.97
N ARG A 113 10.44 14.92 0.36
CA ARG A 113 9.01 14.82 0.72
C ARG A 113 8.86 13.94 1.96
N VAL A 114 8.43 14.54 3.07
CA VAL A 114 8.05 13.80 4.29
C VAL A 114 6.64 13.23 4.16
N ALA A 115 6.35 12.18 4.92
CA ALA A 115 5.09 11.48 4.81
C ALA A 115 3.84 12.34 5.07
N GLY A 116 3.99 13.38 5.89
CA GLY A 116 2.88 14.25 6.28
C GLY A 116 1.82 13.47 7.07
N SER A 117 0.69 14.10 7.37
CA SER A 117 -0.44 13.43 8.03
C SER A 117 -1.70 13.80 7.26
N LEU A 118 -1.97 13.08 6.18
CA LEU A 118 -3.18 13.27 5.38
C LEU A 118 -4.17 12.12 5.60
N PRO A 119 -5.49 12.38 5.57
CA PRO A 119 -6.49 11.34 5.66
C PRO A 119 -6.41 10.32 4.52
N VAL A 120 -6.30 9.04 4.86
CA VAL A 120 -6.42 7.90 3.94
C VAL A 120 -7.50 6.97 4.48
N ILE A 121 -8.40 6.56 3.59
CA ILE A 121 -9.38 5.50 3.83
C ILE A 121 -9.08 4.39 2.83
N ALA A 122 -8.71 3.21 3.33
CA ALA A 122 -8.44 2.04 2.51
C ALA A 122 -9.44 0.93 2.83
N THR A 123 -10.02 0.33 1.81
CA THR A 123 -10.83 -0.88 1.93
C THR A 123 -9.99 -2.07 1.52
N VAL A 124 -9.76 -2.99 2.44
CA VAL A 124 -8.92 -4.17 2.26
C VAL A 124 -9.81 -5.41 2.32
N ALA A 125 -9.77 -6.23 1.27
CA ALA A 125 -10.41 -7.54 1.23
C ALA A 125 -9.41 -8.63 1.60
N GLN A 126 -9.82 -9.58 2.43
CA GLN A 126 -9.03 -10.75 2.83
C GLN A 126 -9.82 -12.03 2.59
N GLU A 127 -9.13 -13.09 2.16
CA GLU A 127 -9.71 -14.41 1.99
C GLU A 127 -9.80 -15.14 3.35
N PRO A 128 -10.92 -15.82 3.67
CA PRO A 128 -12.15 -15.92 2.88
C PRO A 128 -13.14 -14.77 3.14
N GLY A 129 -13.29 -13.88 2.16
CA GLY A 129 -14.41 -12.91 2.02
C GLY A 129 -14.55 -11.77 3.04
N GLN A 130 -13.66 -11.59 4.01
CA GLN A 130 -13.80 -10.51 5.00
C GLN A 130 -13.23 -9.20 4.46
N THR A 131 -14.03 -8.13 4.50
CA THR A 131 -13.58 -6.79 4.12
C THR A 131 -13.44 -5.89 5.34
N TYR A 132 -12.38 -5.11 5.37
CA TYR A 132 -12.06 -4.14 6.42
C TYR A 132 -11.89 -2.76 5.83
N ARG A 133 -12.36 -1.75 6.56
CA ARG A 133 -12.14 -0.34 6.27
C ARG A 133 -11.15 0.22 7.27
N ILE A 134 -10.00 0.65 6.79
CA ILE A 134 -8.92 1.26 7.57
C ILE A 134 -8.98 2.78 7.36
N SER A 135 -8.95 3.57 8.42
CA SER A 135 -8.86 5.03 8.34
C SER A 135 -7.67 5.56 9.15
N VAL A 136 -6.86 6.45 8.53
CA VAL A 136 -5.75 7.18 9.17
C VAL A 136 -5.79 8.65 8.77
N PRO A 137 -5.51 9.63 9.66
CA PRO A 137 -5.66 9.52 11.12
C PRO A 137 -7.11 9.16 11.53
N PRO A 138 -7.36 8.68 12.77
CA PRO A 138 -6.49 8.74 13.97
C PRO A 138 -5.27 7.80 13.95
N CYS A 139 -4.31 8.03 14.86
CA CYS A 139 -3.17 7.13 15.12
C CYS A 139 -3.28 6.54 16.55
N PRO A 140 -3.27 5.20 16.74
CA PRO A 140 -3.26 4.19 15.68
C PRO A 140 -4.55 4.26 14.83
N CYS A 141 -4.49 3.67 13.63
CA CYS A 141 -5.60 3.66 12.67
C CYS A 141 -6.91 3.12 13.27
N SER A 142 -8.06 3.61 12.79
CA SER A 142 -9.33 2.93 13.05
C SER A 142 -9.59 1.85 12.00
N ILE A 143 -10.16 0.72 12.44
CA ILE A 143 -10.46 -0.42 11.58
C ILE A 143 -11.89 -0.87 11.85
N GLU A 144 -12.68 -1.01 10.80
CA GLU A 144 -14.08 -1.42 10.84
C GLU A 144 -14.30 -2.59 9.88
N ILE A 145 -15.14 -3.55 10.26
CA ILE A 145 -15.62 -4.59 9.34
C ILE A 145 -16.67 -3.98 8.41
N VAL A 146 -16.48 -4.16 7.10
CA VAL A 146 -17.48 -3.78 6.11
C VAL A 146 -18.45 -4.95 5.93
N HIS A 147 -19.68 -4.78 6.41
CA HIS A 147 -20.74 -5.75 6.15
C HIS A 147 -21.27 -5.57 4.72
N GLN A 148 -21.17 -6.62 3.90
CA GLN A 148 -21.85 -6.63 2.60
C GLN A 148 -23.36 -6.75 2.85
N CYS A 149 -24.12 -5.74 2.42
CA CYS A 149 -25.56 -5.86 2.33
C CYS A 149 -25.87 -6.68 1.07
N SER A 150 -26.52 -7.84 1.21
CA SER A 150 -26.99 -8.61 0.06
C SER A 150 -27.99 -7.76 -0.72
N GLU A 151 -27.68 -7.37 -1.95
CA GLU A 151 -28.70 -6.89 -2.88
C GLU A 151 -29.67 -8.06 -3.13
N SER A 152 -30.88 -7.96 -2.59
CA SER A 152 -31.97 -8.83 -2.99
C SER A 152 -32.34 -8.46 -4.43
N GLU A 153 -32.06 -9.34 -5.39
CA GLU A 153 -32.67 -9.28 -6.71
C GLU A 153 -34.19 -9.29 -6.52
N SER A 154 -34.83 -8.14 -6.78
CA SER A 154 -36.27 -8.08 -6.94
C SER A 154 -36.57 -8.55 -8.36
N GLU A 155 -36.89 -9.83 -8.46
CA GLU A 155 -37.56 -10.42 -9.61
C GLU A 155 -38.91 -9.70 -9.77
N VAL A 156 -38.95 -8.65 -10.58
CA VAL A 156 -40.22 -8.06 -11.04
C VAL A 156 -40.59 -8.75 -12.34
N GLY A 157 -41.30 -9.85 -12.20
CA GLY A 157 -42.14 -10.38 -13.27
C GLY A 157 -43.23 -9.38 -13.63
N GLY A 158 -43.44 -9.21 -14.94
CA GLY A 158 -44.52 -8.45 -15.56
C GLY A 158 -44.59 -8.76 -17.04
#